data_AF-A0A8S2W270-F1
#
_entry.id   AF-A0A8S2W270-F1
#
_cell.length_a   1.000
_cell.length_b   1.000
_cell.length_c   1.000
_cell.angle_alpha   90.00
_cell.angle_beta   90.00
_cell.angle_gamma   90.00
#
_symmetry.space_group_name_H-M   'P 1'
#
loop_
_entity.id
_entity.type
_entity.pdbx_description
1 polymer ?
#
loop_
_entity_poly.entity_id
_entity_poly.type
_entity_poly.pdbx_seq_one_letter_code
_entity_poly.pdbx_strand_id
1 'polypeptide(L)' 'VLLGIPYDMAIDMWSLGCILVEMHTGEPLFSGTNEYDQMMKIVEVLGMPPTHILEQGTKTKR' A
#
# COMPACT_ATOMS: atom_id res chain seq x y z
N VAL A 1 -5.19 -6.35 -0.44
CA VAL A 1 -6.03 -5.79 0.65
C VAL A 1 -6.68 -4.46 0.29
N LEU A 2 -5.92 -3.36 0.15
CA LEU A 2 -6.48 -2.01 -0.14
C LEU A 2 -7.26 -1.94 -1.47
N LEU A 3 -6.75 -2.57 -2.53
CA LEU A 3 -7.41 -2.60 -3.85
C LEU A 3 -8.37 -3.79 -4.02
N GLY A 4 -8.50 -4.68 -3.02
CA GLY A 4 -9.34 -5.87 -3.12
C GLY A 4 -8.85 -6.94 -4.11
N ILE A 5 -7.55 -6.97 -4.40
CA ILE A 5 -6.88 -8.01 -5.21
C ILE A 5 -6.52 -9.20 -4.30
N PRO A 6 -6.64 -10.46 -4.78
CA PRO A 6 -6.10 -11.63 -4.07
C PRO A 6 -4.64 -11.41 -3.70
N TYR A 7 -4.28 -11.78 -2.47
CA TYR A 7 -2.94 -11.63 -1.95
C TYR A 7 -2.25 -12.98 -1.84
N ASP A 8 -0.93 -12.97 -1.93
CA ASP A 8 -0.05 -14.10 -1.66
C ASP A 8 0.98 -13.69 -0.60
N MET A 9 2.05 -14.48 -0.45
CA MET A 9 3.12 -14.21 0.51
C MET A 9 3.92 -12.93 0.22
N ALA A 10 3.77 -12.29 -0.94
CA ALA A 10 4.48 -11.05 -1.25
C ALA A 10 4.04 -9.89 -0.33
N ILE A 11 2.86 -9.98 0.30
CA ILE A 11 2.41 -8.98 1.28
C ILE A 11 3.29 -8.94 2.53
N ASP A 12 3.93 -10.05 2.88
CA ASP A 12 4.82 -10.12 4.04
C ASP A 12 6.10 -9.33 3.74
N MET A 13 6.63 -9.44 2.52
CA MET A 13 7.78 -8.65 2.07
C MET A 13 7.47 -7.16 1.99
N TRP A 14 6.25 -6.79 1.57
CA TRP A 14 5.79 -5.39 1.64
C TRP A 14 5.79 -4.88 3.08
N SER A 15 5.20 -5.66 4.00
CA SER A 15 5.10 -5.29 5.41
C SER A 15 6.48 -5.19 6.08
N LEU A 16 7.39 -6.13 5.75
CA LEU A 16 8.78 -6.09 6.17
C LEU A 16 9.49 -4.81 5.69
N GLY A 17 9.28 -4.40 4.44
CA GLY A 17 9.83 -3.15 3.91
C GLY A 17 9.40 -1.92 4.72
N CYS A 18 8.12 -1.81 5.05
CA CYS A 18 7.61 -0.74 5.90
C CYS A 18 8.26 -0.75 7.28
N ILE A 19 8.36 -1.92 7.93
CA ILE A 19 8.97 -2.07 9.26
C ILE A 19 10.46 -1.68 9.24
N LEU A 20 11.21 -2.10 8.22
CA LEU A 20 12.63 -1.77 8.11
C LEU A 20 12.86 -0.26 7.99
N VAL A 21 12.01 0.44 7.22
CA VAL A 21 12.10 1.89 7.12
C VAL A 21 11.73 2.56 8.45
N GLU A 22 10.64 2.14 9.08
CA GLU A 22 10.22 2.66 10.38
C GLU A 22 11.29 2.47 11.47
N MET A 23 11.96 1.32 11.51
CA MET A 23 13.09 1.10 12.43
C MET A 23 14.28 2.02 12.15
N HIS A 24 14.48 2.41 10.89
CA HIS A 24 15.57 3.31 10.50
C HIS A 24 15.26 4.78 10.80
N THR A 25 14.02 5.22 10.61
CA THR A 25 13.59 6.62 10.75
C THR A 25 13.02 6.94 12.13
N GLY A 26 12.51 5.94 12.85
CA GLY A 26 11.75 6.11 14.09
C GLY A 26 10.28 6.49 13.88
N GLU A 27 9.81 6.61 12.63
CA GLU A 27 8.45 7.04 12.27
C GLU A 27 7.87 6.11 11.19
N PRO A 28 6.56 5.80 11.22
CA PRO A 28 5.97 4.86 10.26
C PRO A 28 6.11 5.36 8.82
N LEU A 29 6.49 4.47 7.90
CA LEU A 29 6.66 4.80 6.47
C LEU A 29 5.36 5.36 5.85
N PHE A 30 4.21 4.81 6.25
CA PHE A 30 2.91 5.21 5.76
C PHE A 30 1.89 5.28 6.91
N SER A 31 1.71 6.47 7.47
CA SER A 31 0.79 6.73 8.60
C SER A 31 -0.63 7.11 8.11
N GLY A 32 -1.36 6.16 7.52
CA GLY A 32 -2.75 6.37 7.10
C GLY A 32 -3.76 6.14 8.22
N THR A 33 -4.76 7.01 8.31
CA THR A 33 -5.82 6.96 9.32
C THR A 33 -7.04 6.12 8.91
N ASN A 34 -7.15 5.79 7.62
CA ASN A 34 -8.19 4.93 7.03
C ASN A 34 -7.69 4.36 5.69
N GLU A 35 -8.44 3.45 5.05
CA GLU A 35 -8.01 2.79 3.80
C GLU A 35 -7.70 3.78 2.66
N TYR A 36 -8.46 4.87 2.53
CA TYR A 36 -8.26 5.88 1.50
C TYR A 36 -7.00 6.71 1.78
N ASP A 37 -6.85 7.20 3.01
CA ASP A 37 -5.68 7.96 3.43
C ASP A 37 -4.39 7.12 3.31
N GLN A 38 -4.44 5.84 3.70
CA GLN A 38 -3.32 4.90 3.50
C GLN A 38 -2.92 4.79 2.03
N MET A 39 -3.89 4.66 1.12
CA MET A 39 -3.61 4.62 -0.33
C MET A 39 -2.99 5.92 -0.82
N MET A 40 -3.49 7.08 -0.37
CA MET A 40 -2.93 8.38 -0.74
C MET A 40 -1.48 8.53 -0.29
N LYS A 41 -1.14 8.09 0.93
CA LYS A 41 0.25 8.07 1.41
C LYS A 41 1.17 7.18 0.59
N ILE A 42 0.68 6.02 0.18
CA ILE A 42 1.44 5.11 -0.70
C ILE A 42 1.69 5.78 -2.06
N VAL A 43 0.66 6.41 -2.65
CA VAL A 43 0.76 7.12 -3.93
C VAL A 43 1.69 8.33 -3.87
N GLU A 44 1.70 9.05 -2.76
CA GLU A 44 2.58 10.21 -2.54
C GLU A 44 4.07 9.82 -2.66
N VAL A 45 4.43 8.64 -2.16
CA VAL A 45 5.84 8.16 -2.13
C VAL A 45 6.20 7.34 -3.38
N LEU A 46 5.31 6.45 -3.82
CA LEU A 46 5.61 5.46 -4.86
C LEU A 46 4.93 5.75 -6.21
N GLY A 47 4.09 6.78 -6.27
CA GLY A 47 3.28 7.11 -7.44
C GLY A 47 2.02 6.24 -7.57
N MET A 48 1.26 6.50 -8.63
CA MET A 48 0.05 5.74 -8.92
C MET A 48 0.36 4.27 -9.22
N PRO A 49 -0.41 3.31 -8.67
CA PRO A 49 -0.28 1.91 -9.08
C PRO A 49 -0.47 1.76 -10.59
N PRO A 50 0.25 0.82 -11.23
CA PRO A 50 0.08 0.54 -12.65
C PRO A 50 -1.38 0.24 -13.02
N THR A 51 -1.82 0.66 -14.20
CA THR A 51 -3.22 0.53 -14.65
C THR A 51 -3.74 -0.91 -14.58
N HIS A 52 -2.92 -1.89 -14.95
CA HIS A 52 -3.31 -3.31 -14.90
C HIS A 52 -3.61 -3.80 -13.48
N ILE A 53 -2.94 -3.26 -12.45
CA ILE A 53 -3.22 -3.55 -11.04
C ILE A 53 -4.55 -2.92 -10.65
N LEU A 54 -4.80 -1.68 -11.08
CA LEU A 54 -6.06 -0.98 -10.78
C LEU A 54 -7.27 -1.69 -11.41
N GLU A 55 -7.13 -2.23 -12.62
CA GLU A 55 -8.20 -2.95 -13.32
C GLU A 55 -8.57 -4.28 -12.65
N GLN A 56 -7.61 -4.95 -12.00
CA GLN A 56 -7.82 -6.18 -11.24
C GLN A 56 -8.46 -5.93 -9.86
N GLY A 57 -8.36 -4.71 -9.35
CA GLY A 57 -8.91 -4.34 -8.06
C GLY A 57 -10.44 -4.37 -8.03
N THR A 58 -11.01 -5.11 -7.09
CA THR A 58 -12.47 -5.09 -6.87
C THR A 58 -12.94 -3.82 -6.17
N LYS A 59 -12.03 -3.08 -5.51
CA LYS A 59 -12.31 -1.84 -4.78
C LYS A 59 -11.96 -0.56 -5.56
N THR A 60 -11.58 -0.65 -6.85
CA THR A 60 -11.18 0.52 -7.67
C THR A 60 -12.33 1.13 -8.47
N LYS A 61 -13.39 0.37 -8.72
CA LYS A 61 -14.59 0.81 -9.43
C LYS A 61 -15.65 1.18 -8.41
N ARG A 62 -15.82 2.47 -8.14
CA ARG A 62 -16.92 3.00 -7.35
C ARG A 62 -17.87 3.77 -8.26
#